data_AF-A0A9X1ICA4-F1
#
_entry.id   AF-A0A9X1ICA4-F1
#
_cell.length_a   1.000
_cell.length_b   1.000
_cell.length_c   1.000
_cell.angle_alpha   90.00
_cell.angle_beta   90.00
_cell.angle_gamma   90.00
#
_symmetry.space_group_name_H-M   'P 1'
#
loop_
_entity.id
_entity.type
_entity.pdbx_description
1 polymer ?
#
loop_
_entity_poly.entity_id
_entity_poly.type
_entity_poly.pdbx_seq_one_letter_code
_entity_poly.pdbx_strand_id
1 'polypeptide(L)'
;MRRWALLLAPLAALGLPLAGAVDAGAQQRQGPPHEWTFGVWTGGLYPAGDTGTPACFGSPTVIFTRDVVMRVSVLDTAYRQRTIETVALQPDGLEFRFTPMAPVVGPLGNRMPPDAGFGCGGNPNILRVERKGPDEIAFPGCTEFPSTLKRCTTAAK
;
A
#
# COMPACT_ATOMS: atom_id res chain seq x y z
N MET A 1 -88.73 10.34 3.98
CA MET A 1 -87.74 10.41 5.07
C MET A 1 -86.54 9.59 4.63
N ARG A 2 -85.42 10.18 4.19
CA ARG A 2 -84.17 10.33 4.98
C ARG A 2 -83.97 9.11 5.91
N ARG A 3 -82.92 8.29 5.84
CA ARG A 3 -81.49 8.56 5.59
C ARG A 3 -80.69 7.24 5.78
N TRP A 4 -79.53 7.13 5.11
CA TRP A 4 -78.27 6.52 5.59
C TRP A 4 -78.15 4.98 5.59
N ALA A 5 -76.99 4.35 5.37
CA ALA A 5 -75.68 4.70 4.82
C ALA A 5 -74.84 3.39 4.78
N LEU A 6 -73.74 3.41 4.03
CA LEU A 6 -72.50 2.60 4.20
C LEU A 6 -72.58 1.12 3.77
N LEU A 7 -71.90 0.76 2.67
CA LEU A 7 -70.52 0.23 2.58
C LEU A 7 -70.47 -1.29 2.78
N LEU A 8 -69.93 -2.02 1.80
CA LEU A 8 -68.76 -2.92 1.91
C LEU A 8 -68.70 -3.88 0.70
N ALA A 9 -67.88 -3.51 -0.29
CA ALA A 9 -67.13 -4.49 -1.09
C ALA A 9 -65.89 -4.86 -0.26
N PRO A 10 -65.41 -6.13 -0.25
CA PRO A 10 -64.31 -6.47 -1.17
C PRO A 10 -64.19 -7.97 -1.53
N LEU A 11 -63.43 -8.28 -2.59
CA LEU A 11 -62.42 -9.36 -2.65
C LEU A 11 -61.84 -9.44 -4.07
N ALA A 12 -60.89 -8.55 -4.34
CA ALA A 12 -60.00 -8.65 -5.49
C ALA A 12 -58.73 -9.40 -5.05
N ALA A 13 -58.48 -10.55 -5.68
CA ALA A 13 -57.30 -11.38 -5.47
C ALA A 13 -56.04 -10.67 -5.99
N LEU A 14 -55.10 -10.38 -5.09
CA LEU A 14 -53.75 -9.92 -5.42
C LEU A 14 -52.88 -11.13 -5.77
N GLY A 15 -52.57 -11.29 -7.05
CA GLY A 15 -51.50 -12.16 -7.51
C GLY A 15 -50.14 -11.51 -7.23
N LEU A 16 -49.31 -12.16 -6.40
CA LEU A 16 -47.91 -11.77 -6.19
C LEU A 16 -47.06 -12.24 -7.38
N PRO A 17 -46.24 -11.38 -8.01
CA PRO A 17 -45.20 -11.83 -8.92
C PRO A 17 -43.98 -12.27 -8.09
N LEU A 18 -43.55 -13.52 -8.30
CA LEU A 18 -42.25 -14.04 -7.88
C LEU A 18 -41.16 -13.24 -8.60
N ALA A 19 -40.60 -12.24 -7.93
CA ALA A 19 -39.40 -11.54 -8.38
C ALA A 19 -38.20 -12.49 -8.29
N GLY A 20 -37.62 -12.81 -9.44
CA GLY A 20 -36.41 -13.63 -9.54
C GLY A 20 -35.24 -12.99 -8.80
N ALA A 21 -34.54 -13.80 -8.03
CA ALA A 21 -33.24 -13.45 -7.47
C ALA A 21 -32.26 -13.23 -8.63
N VAL A 22 -31.96 -11.98 -8.94
CA VAL A 22 -30.80 -11.61 -9.74
C VAL A 22 -29.56 -11.92 -8.90
N ASP A 23 -28.74 -12.85 -9.37
CA ASP A 23 -27.39 -13.07 -8.88
C ASP A 23 -26.61 -11.76 -9.05
N ALA A 24 -26.55 -10.98 -7.96
CA ALA A 24 -25.69 -9.83 -7.86
C ALA A 24 -24.25 -10.36 -7.83
N GLY A 25 -23.63 -10.48 -9.01
CA GLY A 25 -22.22 -10.80 -9.14
C GLY A 25 -21.41 -9.91 -8.21
N ALA A 26 -20.76 -10.51 -7.22
CA ALA A 26 -19.93 -9.80 -6.26
C ALA A 26 -18.91 -8.95 -7.04
N GLN A 27 -18.97 -7.63 -6.90
CA GLN A 27 -17.99 -6.73 -7.52
C GLN A 27 -16.60 -7.16 -7.06
N GLN A 28 -15.74 -7.55 -8.01
CA GLN A 28 -14.33 -7.79 -7.73
C GLN A 28 -13.76 -6.53 -7.12
N ARG A 29 -13.41 -6.61 -5.83
CA ARG A 29 -12.81 -5.51 -5.08
C ARG A 29 -11.45 -5.25 -5.72
N GLN A 30 -11.33 -4.19 -6.51
CA GLN A 30 -10.03 -3.74 -6.99
C GLN A 30 -9.20 -3.36 -5.76
N GLY A 31 -8.08 -4.06 -5.56
CA GLY A 31 -7.15 -3.77 -4.47
C GLY A 31 -6.48 -2.41 -4.64
N PRO A 32 -5.69 -1.96 -3.65
CA PRO A 32 -4.94 -0.72 -3.79
C PRO A 32 -3.92 -0.84 -4.95
N PRO A 33 -3.57 0.26 -5.62
CA PRO A 33 -2.73 0.25 -6.83
C PRO A 33 -1.32 -0.34 -6.59
N HIS A 34 -0.86 -0.36 -5.34
CA HIS A 34 0.43 -0.92 -4.93
C HIS A 34 0.37 -2.34 -4.37
N GLU A 35 -0.75 -3.06 -4.50
CA GLU A 35 -0.86 -4.42 -3.96
C GLU A 35 0.27 -5.35 -4.41
N TRP A 36 0.81 -5.13 -5.61
CA TRP A 36 1.91 -5.91 -6.16
C TRP A 36 3.25 -5.70 -5.44
N THR A 37 3.43 -4.59 -4.73
CA THR A 37 4.64 -4.34 -3.94
C THR A 37 4.59 -5.01 -2.58
N PHE A 38 3.44 -5.53 -2.14
CA PHE A 38 3.33 -6.09 -0.79
C PHE A 38 4.37 -7.16 -0.49
N GLY A 39 4.88 -7.12 0.74
CA GLY A 39 5.90 -8.03 1.24
C GLY A 39 7.26 -7.38 1.42
N VAL A 40 8.29 -8.22 1.47
CA VAL A 40 9.64 -7.86 1.88
C VAL A 40 10.57 -7.83 0.67
N TRP A 41 11.28 -6.73 0.51
CA TRP A 41 12.24 -6.49 -0.55
C TRP A 41 13.60 -6.23 0.08
N THR A 42 14.59 -7.01 -0.31
CA THR A 42 15.93 -6.98 0.29
C THR A 42 16.99 -6.56 -0.73
N GLY A 43 18.14 -6.12 -0.25
CA GLY A 43 19.27 -5.74 -1.07
C GLY A 43 19.43 -4.23 -1.16
N GLY A 44 19.38 -3.67 -2.38
CA GLY A 44 19.69 -2.25 -2.57
C GLY A 44 21.18 -1.91 -2.47
N LEU A 45 22.03 -2.91 -2.23
CA LEU A 45 23.49 -2.82 -2.25
C LEU A 45 24.05 -3.86 -3.22
N TYR A 46 25.23 -3.59 -3.78
CA TYR A 46 25.95 -4.49 -4.68
C TYR A 46 27.08 -5.22 -3.93
N PRO A 47 27.27 -6.53 -4.11
CA PRO A 47 26.46 -7.45 -4.92
C PRO A 47 25.11 -7.78 -4.24
N ALA A 48 24.14 -8.24 -5.04
CA ALA A 48 22.84 -8.67 -4.51
C ALA A 48 23.01 -9.87 -3.56
N GLY A 49 22.36 -9.80 -2.39
CA GLY A 49 22.34 -10.88 -1.41
C GLY A 49 21.45 -12.07 -1.84
N ASP A 50 21.54 -13.16 -1.08
CA ASP A 50 20.64 -14.30 -1.22
C ASP A 50 19.20 -13.91 -0.83
N THR A 51 18.23 -14.30 -1.67
CA THR A 51 16.80 -13.97 -1.51
C THR A 51 15.93 -15.18 -1.17
N GLY A 52 16.49 -16.40 -1.26
CA GLY A 52 15.74 -17.65 -1.11
C GLY A 52 15.89 -18.33 0.25
N THR A 53 16.67 -17.74 1.16
CA THR A 53 16.87 -18.25 2.52
C THR A 53 16.46 -17.22 3.56
N PRO A 54 16.23 -17.60 4.82
CA PRO A 54 15.96 -16.64 5.90
C PRO A 54 17.03 -15.55 6.07
N ALA A 55 18.23 -15.72 5.51
CA ALA A 55 19.27 -14.69 5.51
C ALA A 55 18.84 -13.41 4.76
N CYS A 56 17.85 -13.48 3.87
CA CYS A 56 17.35 -12.32 3.13
C CYS A 56 16.76 -11.23 4.04
N PHE A 57 16.26 -11.59 5.22
CA PHE A 57 15.77 -10.63 6.24
C PHE A 57 16.90 -9.96 7.04
N GLY A 58 18.13 -10.46 6.97
CA GLY A 58 19.30 -9.88 7.63
C GLY A 58 19.99 -8.78 6.83
N SER A 59 19.57 -8.55 5.58
CA SER A 59 20.08 -7.50 4.70
C SER A 59 19.20 -6.26 4.75
N PRO A 60 19.67 -5.08 4.25
CA PRO A 60 18.84 -3.90 4.11
C PRO A 60 17.53 -4.24 3.41
N THR A 61 16.43 -3.76 3.99
CA THR A 61 15.10 -4.27 3.67
C THR A 61 14.10 -3.13 3.61
N VAL A 62 13.21 -3.18 2.63
CA VAL A 62 11.99 -2.38 2.57
C VAL A 62 10.78 -3.29 2.56
N ILE A 63 9.83 -2.99 3.44
CA ILE A 63 8.60 -3.75 3.64
C ILE A 63 7.43 -2.86 3.22
N PHE A 64 6.71 -3.26 2.19
CA PHE A 64 5.48 -2.60 1.78
C PHE A 64 4.30 -3.34 2.38
N THR A 65 3.44 -2.59 3.07
CA THR A 65 2.14 -3.07 3.54
C THR A 65 1.04 -2.23 2.88
N ARG A 66 -0.21 -2.45 3.29
CA ARG A 66 -1.34 -1.69 2.80
C ARG A 66 -1.20 -0.18 3.07
N ASP A 67 -0.85 0.19 4.29
CA ASP A 67 -0.94 1.58 4.76
C ASP A 67 0.40 2.15 5.26
N VAL A 68 1.43 1.31 5.40
CA VAL A 68 2.78 1.73 5.84
C VAL A 68 3.87 1.11 4.98
N VAL A 69 4.94 1.87 4.79
CA VAL A 69 6.22 1.37 4.27
C VAL A 69 7.23 1.44 5.40
N MET A 70 7.92 0.33 5.65
CA MET A 70 9.01 0.26 6.62
C MET A 70 10.33 0.05 5.90
N ARG A 71 11.41 0.64 6.41
CA ARG A 71 12.76 0.40 5.89
C ARG A 71 13.78 0.22 6.99
N VAL A 72 14.85 -0.49 6.66
CA VAL A 72 16.10 -0.55 7.40
C VAL A 72 17.25 -0.53 6.38
N SER A 73 18.31 0.23 6.66
CA SER A 73 19.46 0.35 5.78
C SER A 73 20.77 0.22 6.56
N VAL A 74 21.90 0.09 5.85
CA VAL A 74 23.22 0.03 6.51
C VAL A 74 23.58 1.31 7.27
N LEU A 75 22.97 2.43 6.89
CA LEU A 75 23.18 3.73 7.54
C LEU A 75 22.18 3.99 8.68
N ASP A 76 21.12 3.19 8.78
CA ASP A 76 20.04 3.35 9.75
C ASP A 76 19.43 1.98 10.08
N THR A 77 19.94 1.38 11.15
CA THR A 77 19.65 -0.01 11.54
C THR A 77 18.31 -0.17 12.27
N ALA A 78 17.65 0.93 12.64
CA ALA A 78 16.31 0.90 13.21
C ALA A 78 15.27 0.88 12.09
N TYR A 79 14.21 0.08 12.24
CA TYR A 79 13.09 0.14 11.31
C TYR A 79 12.44 1.53 11.37
N ARG A 80 12.46 2.23 10.23
CA ARG A 80 11.73 3.49 10.04
C ARG A 80 10.42 3.20 9.34
N GLN A 81 9.34 3.67 9.93
CA GLN A 81 8.00 3.51 9.41
C GLN A 81 7.49 4.82 8.84
N ARG A 82 6.86 4.76 7.66
CA ARG A 82 6.22 5.88 6.99
C ARG A 82 4.79 5.50 6.64
N THR A 83 3.83 6.30 7.08
CA THR A 83 2.40 6.13 6.76
C THR A 83 2.13 6.64 5.35
N ILE A 84 1.50 5.80 4.53
CA ILE A 84 1.11 6.12 3.17
C ILE A 84 -0.11 7.03 3.23
N GLU A 85 -0.01 8.19 2.57
CA GLU A 85 -1.14 9.10 2.37
C GLU A 85 -1.84 8.80 1.04
N THR A 86 -1.06 8.71 -0.05
CA THR A 86 -1.57 8.35 -1.38
C THR A 86 -0.55 7.53 -2.15
N VAL A 87 -1.04 6.77 -3.13
CA VAL A 87 -0.19 6.09 -4.12
C VAL A 87 -0.74 6.34 -5.51
N ALA A 88 0.12 6.77 -6.41
CA ALA A 88 -0.19 6.99 -7.81
C ALA A 88 0.58 6.01 -8.69
N LEU A 89 -0.09 5.50 -9.74
CA LEU A 89 0.57 4.75 -10.80
C LEU A 89 1.41 5.70 -11.65
N GLN A 90 2.61 5.26 -12.02
CA GLN A 90 3.51 5.93 -12.94
C GLN A 90 3.81 5.00 -14.13
N PRO A 91 4.30 5.53 -15.28
CA PRO A 91 4.59 4.71 -16.46
C PRO A 91 5.53 3.52 -16.20
N ASP A 92 6.44 3.66 -15.24
CA ASP A 92 7.48 2.70 -14.86
C ASP A 92 7.31 2.11 -13.45
N GLY A 93 6.23 2.46 -12.74
CA GLY A 93 5.98 1.94 -11.40
C GLY A 93 4.99 2.76 -10.57
N LEU A 94 5.41 3.20 -9.39
CA LEU A 94 4.56 3.86 -8.39
C LEU A 94 5.25 5.09 -7.80
N GLU A 95 4.44 6.11 -7.49
CA GLU A 95 4.83 7.21 -6.62
C GLU A 95 4.02 7.12 -5.31
N PHE A 96 4.71 6.81 -4.22
CA PHE A 96 4.16 6.87 -2.87
C PHE A 96 4.33 8.27 -2.31
N ARG A 97 3.27 8.80 -1.71
CA ARG A 97 3.29 10.00 -0.89
C ARG A 97 3.00 9.61 0.55
N PHE A 98 3.81 10.12 1.45
CA PHE A 98 3.70 9.83 2.88
C PHE A 98 3.18 11.02 3.65
N THR A 99 2.45 10.74 4.71
CA THR A 99 2.04 11.76 5.67
C THR A 99 3.29 12.50 6.20
N PRO A 100 3.34 13.85 6.14
CA PRO A 100 4.45 14.61 6.68
C PRO A 100 4.68 14.33 8.16
N MET A 101 5.94 14.14 8.56
CA MET A 101 6.30 14.05 9.98
C MET A 101 6.42 15.45 10.57
N ALA A 102 5.99 15.59 11.83
CA ALA A 102 6.24 16.82 12.59
C ALA A 102 7.74 17.03 12.79
N PRO A 103 8.24 18.27 12.69
CA PRO A 103 9.64 18.58 12.99
C PRO A 103 9.95 18.28 14.46
N VAL A 104 11.17 17.81 14.72
CA VAL A 104 11.67 17.67 16.09
C VAL A 104 12.12 19.05 16.57
N VAL A 105 11.44 19.56 17.60
CA VAL A 105 11.79 20.82 18.25
C VAL A 105 12.90 20.55 19.28
N GLY A 106 14.04 21.22 19.15
CA GLY A 106 15.15 21.10 20.10
C GLY A 106 15.82 22.44 20.40
N PRO A 107 16.78 22.48 21.36
CA PRO A 107 17.45 23.71 21.79
C PRO A 107 18.24 24.43 20.67
N LEU A 108 18.59 23.69 19.61
CA LEU A 108 19.31 24.20 18.42
C LEU A 108 18.36 24.55 17.25
N GLY A 109 17.05 24.61 17.51
CA GLY A 109 16.03 24.90 16.51
C GLY A 109 15.27 23.66 16.02
N ASN A 110 14.39 23.88 15.05
CA ASN A 110 13.58 22.83 14.45
C ASN A 110 14.42 22.06 13.42
N ARG A 111 14.54 20.74 13.60
CA ARG A 111 15.16 19.87 12.62
C ARG A 111 14.17 18.82 12.15
N MET A 112 14.25 18.49 10.86
CA MET A 112 13.56 17.32 10.35
C MET A 112 14.13 16.08 11.07
N PRO A 113 13.27 15.14 11.51
CA PRO A 113 13.74 13.85 11.97
C PRO A 113 14.69 13.24 10.92
N PRO A 114 15.86 12.70 11.30
CA PRO A 114 16.80 12.09 10.34
C PRO A 114 16.18 10.87 9.61
N ASP A 115 15.09 10.34 10.15
CA ASP A 115 14.27 9.26 9.63
C ASP A 115 13.05 9.71 8.81
N ALA A 116 12.97 10.98 8.47
CA ALA A 116 11.80 11.51 7.76
C ALA A 116 11.66 10.99 6.32
N GLY A 117 12.64 10.33 5.72
CA GLY A 117 12.55 9.86 4.33
C GLY A 117 13.34 8.60 4.01
N PHE A 118 13.35 8.24 2.72
CA PHE A 118 14.10 7.11 2.15
C PHE A 118 15.44 7.55 1.50
N GLY A 119 15.83 8.82 1.67
CA GLY A 119 17.03 9.37 1.03
C GLY A 119 16.91 9.54 -0.49
N CYS A 120 15.69 9.67 -1.00
CA CYS A 120 15.34 9.67 -2.42
C CYS A 120 14.92 11.06 -2.91
N GLY A 121 15.51 11.56 -4.01
CA GLY A 121 14.97 12.70 -4.78
C GLY A 121 14.79 14.03 -4.02
N GLY A 122 15.42 14.20 -2.85
CA GLY A 122 15.38 15.43 -2.05
C GLY A 122 14.08 15.72 -1.30
N ASN A 123 13.04 14.90 -1.46
CA ASN A 123 11.76 15.05 -0.74
C ASN A 123 11.52 13.86 0.20
N PRO A 124 11.50 14.07 1.54
CA PRO A 124 11.33 12.98 2.49
C PRO A 124 9.95 12.31 2.44
N ASN A 125 8.95 13.00 1.88
CA ASN A 125 7.57 12.52 1.83
C ASN A 125 7.23 11.80 0.51
N ILE A 126 8.18 11.60 -0.39
CA ILE A 126 7.97 10.92 -1.67
C ILE A 126 8.91 9.72 -1.80
N LEU A 127 8.39 8.58 -2.21
CA LEU A 127 9.17 7.43 -2.65
C LEU A 127 8.71 7.00 -4.05
N ARG A 128 9.63 7.00 -5.00
CA ARG A 128 9.42 6.44 -6.32
C ARG A 128 9.91 5.01 -6.36
N VAL A 129 9.05 4.11 -6.83
CA VAL A 129 9.33 2.68 -6.95
C VAL A 129 9.20 2.31 -8.41
N GLU A 130 10.31 1.98 -9.05
CA GLU A 130 10.32 1.45 -10.41
C GLU A 130 10.22 -0.07 -10.37
N ARG A 131 9.36 -0.65 -11.20
CA ARG A 131 9.32 -2.10 -11.39
C ARG A 131 10.37 -2.49 -12.42
N LYS A 132 11.33 -3.34 -12.04
CA LYS A 132 12.38 -3.86 -12.94
C LYS A 132 12.10 -5.27 -13.44
N GLY A 133 11.32 -6.04 -12.69
CA GLY A 133 10.88 -7.38 -13.06
C GLY A 133 9.72 -7.86 -12.17
N PRO A 134 9.37 -9.15 -12.21
CA PRO A 134 8.36 -9.73 -11.33
C PRO A 134 8.73 -9.61 -9.84
N ASP A 135 10.03 -9.81 -9.54
CA ASP A 135 10.59 -9.84 -8.18
C ASP A 135 11.76 -8.87 -8.02
N GLU A 136 11.82 -7.82 -8.85
CA GLU A 136 12.84 -6.77 -8.75
C GLU A 136 12.23 -5.37 -8.84
N ILE A 137 12.63 -4.49 -7.91
CA ILE A 137 12.28 -3.07 -7.89
C ILE A 137 13.53 -2.20 -7.75
N ALA A 138 13.42 -0.92 -8.08
CA ALA A 138 14.47 0.06 -7.85
C ALA A 138 13.89 1.33 -7.24
N PHE A 139 14.70 2.05 -6.47
CA PHE A 139 14.38 3.38 -5.99
C PHE A 139 15.34 4.41 -6.63
N PRO A 140 14.90 5.14 -7.66
CA PRO A 140 15.79 6.03 -8.42
C PRO A 140 16.36 7.16 -7.56
N GLY A 141 17.68 7.35 -7.65
CA GLY A 141 18.37 8.44 -6.94
C GLY A 141 18.32 8.31 -5.41
N CYS A 142 18.13 7.09 -4.89
CA CYS A 142 18.11 6.85 -3.45
C CYS A 142 19.49 6.43 -2.96
N THR A 143 20.00 7.19 -2.00
CA THR A 143 21.33 6.94 -1.41
C THR A 143 21.34 5.75 -0.45
N GLU A 144 20.22 5.46 0.21
CA GLU A 144 20.10 4.31 1.12
C GLU A 144 20.00 2.97 0.37
N PHE A 145 19.54 2.99 -0.88
CA PHE A 145 19.31 1.81 -1.72
C PHE A 145 19.76 2.09 -3.16
N PRO A 146 21.07 2.24 -3.43
CA PRO A 146 21.58 2.62 -4.74
C PRO A 146 21.43 1.53 -5.82
N SER A 147 21.18 0.27 -5.44
CA SER A 147 20.99 -0.86 -6.37
C SER A 147 19.55 -1.39 -6.36
N THR A 148 19.24 -2.36 -7.21
CA THR A 148 17.92 -3.00 -7.21
C THR A 148 17.67 -3.76 -5.91
N LEU A 149 16.42 -3.75 -5.47
CA LEU A 149 15.93 -4.64 -4.42
C LEU A 149 15.24 -5.84 -5.05
N LYS A 150 15.39 -6.99 -4.40
CA LYS A 150 14.78 -8.24 -4.82
C LYS A 150 13.78 -8.72 -3.79
N ARG A 151 12.72 -9.40 -4.22
CA ARG A 151 11.75 -9.98 -3.30
C ARG A 151 12.42 -11.07 -2.46
N CYS A 152 12.30 -10.95 -1.13
CA CYS A 152 12.72 -11.97 -0.18
C CYS A 152 11.61 -13.03 -0.12
N THR A 153 11.92 -14.26 -0.52
CA THR A 153 10.97 -15.37 -0.60
C THR A 153 11.43 -16.50 0.31
N THR A 154 10.54 -16.93 1.22
CA THR A 154 10.79 -18.09 2.09
C THR A 154 10.26 -19.40 1.49
N ALA A 155 9.77 -19.35 0.25
CA ALA A 155 9.37 -20.53 -0.47
C ALA A 155 10.64 -21.33 -0.79
N ALA A 156 10.95 -22.29 0.08
CA ALA A 156 11.83 -23.39 -0.26
C ALA A 156 11.31 -23.99 -1.58
N LYS A 157 12.17 -24.01 -2.60
CA LYS A 157 11.89 -24.72 -3.84
C LYS A 157 11.92 -26.22 -3.59
#